data_AF-A0A2H8TT68-F1
#
_entry.id   AF-A0A2H8TT68-F1
#
_cell.length_a   1.000
_cell.length_b   1.000
_cell.length_c   1.000
_cell.angle_alpha   90.00
_cell.angle_beta   90.00
_cell.angle_gamma   90.00
#
_symmetry.space_group_name_H-M   'P 1'
#
loop_
_entity.id
_entity.type
_entity.pdbx_description
1 polymer ?
#
loop_
_entity_poly.entity_id
_entity_poly.type
_entity_poly.pdbx_seq_one_letter_code
_entity_poly.pdbx_strand_id
1 'polypeptide(L)'
;GIRQLSYAREIGQIGTDEPRLEDYLEKNLDRRANVEKVGTITSKRSCLQDGKSRNPVSQDGQYTGLYITEIEAIFGLPPHFTDVGDLSIASRQKLIGRAWSVQVIKELLNLLENIFAKK
;
A
#
# COMPACT_ATOMS: atom_id res chain seq x y z
N GLY A 1 -18.20 -6.36 17.27
CA GLY A 1 -17.23 -6.40 16.17
C GLY A 1 -16.07 -5.49 16.45
N ILE A 2 -15.08 -5.95 17.24
CA ILE A 2 -13.95 -5.13 17.69
C ILE A 2 -12.79 -5.13 16.67
N ARG A 3 -12.72 -6.16 15.80
CA ARG A 3 -11.63 -6.34 14.81
C ARG A 3 -11.68 -5.40 13.61
N GLN A 4 -12.85 -4.86 13.27
CA GLN A 4 -12.99 -3.94 12.12
C GLN A 4 -12.67 -2.50 12.52
N LEU A 5 -12.92 -2.17 13.79
CA LEU A 5 -12.54 -0.88 14.38
C LEU A 5 -11.03 -0.81 14.70
N SER A 6 -10.35 -1.93 14.95
CA SER A 6 -8.89 -1.94 15.11
C SER A 6 -8.16 -1.68 13.79
N TYR A 7 -8.65 -2.23 12.68
CA TYR A 7 -8.06 -1.98 11.35
C TYR A 7 -8.22 -0.52 10.90
N ALA A 8 -9.41 0.06 11.16
CA ALA A 8 -9.67 1.48 10.90
C ALA A 8 -8.98 2.43 11.91
N ARG A 9 -8.56 1.95 13.08
CA ARG A 9 -7.79 2.73 14.08
C ARG A 9 -6.28 2.67 13.87
N GLU A 10 -5.76 1.66 13.18
CA GLU A 10 -4.33 1.62 12.81
C GLU A 10 -4.02 2.41 11.53
N ILE A 11 -4.98 2.54 10.60
CA ILE A 11 -5.02 3.67 9.64
C ILE A 11 -5.65 4.88 10.35
N GLY A 12 -5.18 5.15 11.57
CA GLY A 12 -5.66 6.24 12.39
C GLY A 12 -5.50 7.54 11.64
N GLN A 13 -6.58 8.32 11.59
CA GLN A 13 -6.60 9.76 11.36
C GLN A 13 -5.40 10.23 10.54
N ILE A 14 -5.46 10.07 9.21
CA ILE A 14 -4.70 10.96 8.36
C ILE A 14 -5.13 12.34 8.83
N GLY A 15 -4.22 13.04 9.53
CA GLY A 15 -4.43 14.43 9.90
C GLY A 15 -4.69 15.22 8.63
N THR A 16 -4.78 16.51 8.73
CA THR A 16 -4.82 17.37 7.54
C THR A 16 -3.58 17.26 6.61
N ASP A 17 -2.65 16.36 6.90
CA ASP A 17 -1.40 16.15 6.19
C ASP A 17 -1.49 14.98 5.19
N GLU A 18 -0.94 15.19 4.01
CA GLU A 18 -0.92 14.22 2.92
C GLU A 18 -0.07 12.98 3.29
N PRO A 19 -0.54 11.74 3.06
CA PRO A 19 0.21 10.54 3.41
C PRO A 19 1.50 10.44 2.60
N ARG A 20 2.59 10.06 3.27
CA ARG A 20 3.93 9.90 2.68
C ARG A 20 4.30 8.44 2.59
N LEU A 21 5.27 8.11 1.72
CA LEU A 21 5.75 6.74 1.57
C LEU A 21 6.23 6.12 2.90
N GLU A 22 6.87 6.91 3.77
CA GLU A 22 7.34 6.49 5.10
C GLU A 22 6.23 5.85 5.95
N ASP A 23 4.99 6.34 5.82
CA ASP A 23 3.86 5.90 6.64
C ASP A 23 3.40 4.47 6.29
N TYR A 24 3.84 3.95 5.14
CA TYR A 24 3.50 2.61 4.62
C TYR A 24 4.63 1.59 4.78
N LEU A 25 5.79 1.99 5.30
CA LEU A 25 6.93 1.07 5.45
C LEU A 25 6.75 0.14 6.66
N GLU A 26 7.33 -1.06 6.56
CA GLU A 26 7.31 -2.01 7.67
C GLU A 26 8.03 -1.44 8.90
N LYS A 27 7.30 -1.39 10.02
CA LYS A 27 7.81 -0.86 11.28
C LYS A 27 8.84 -1.83 11.88
N ASN A 28 9.82 -1.28 12.59
CA ASN A 28 10.87 -2.03 13.30
C ASN A 28 11.90 -2.74 12.41
N LEU A 29 11.99 -2.40 11.11
CA LEU A 29 12.99 -2.96 10.18
C LEU A 29 14.03 -1.93 9.70
N ASP A 30 14.15 -0.78 10.38
CA ASP A 30 14.98 0.39 9.98
C ASP A 30 14.88 0.73 8.49
N ARG A 31 13.65 0.63 7.96
CA ARG A 31 13.32 1.00 6.58
C ARG A 31 12.96 2.47 6.55
N ARG A 32 13.55 3.21 5.62
CA ARG A 32 13.36 4.66 5.46
C ARG A 32 13.05 5.01 4.02
N ALA A 33 12.06 5.85 3.79
CA ALA A 33 11.71 6.35 2.48
C ALA A 33 12.78 7.33 1.98
N ASN A 34 13.24 7.13 0.74
CA ASN A 34 14.13 8.05 0.04
C ASN A 34 13.36 9.08 -0.80
N VAL A 35 12.05 8.89 -0.93
CA VAL A 35 11.13 9.72 -1.71
C VAL A 35 9.84 9.92 -0.92
N GLU A 36 9.17 11.05 -1.09
CA GLU A 36 7.88 11.29 -0.44
C GLU A 36 6.76 10.47 -1.08
N LYS A 37 6.79 10.30 -2.40
CA LYS A 37 5.81 9.55 -3.19
C LYS A 37 6.50 8.67 -4.21
N VAL A 38 5.88 7.54 -4.50
CA VAL A 38 6.32 6.62 -5.56
C VAL A 38 5.60 6.95 -6.87
N GLY A 39 6.23 6.59 -7.99
CA GLY A 39 5.54 6.55 -9.28
C GLY A 39 4.46 5.47 -9.31
N THR A 40 3.66 5.46 -10.39
CA THR A 40 2.57 4.49 -10.56
C THR A 40 3.08 3.04 -10.49
N ILE A 41 2.59 2.30 -9.50
CA ILE A 41 2.86 0.87 -9.37
C ILE A 41 2.08 0.12 -10.45
N THR A 42 2.80 -0.64 -11.25
CA THR A 42 2.23 -1.47 -12.33
C THR A 42 2.55 -2.94 -12.09
N SER A 43 2.01 -3.80 -12.97
CA SER A 43 2.34 -5.22 -12.98
C SER A 43 3.82 -5.57 -13.26
N LYS A 44 4.65 -4.60 -13.69
CA LYS A 44 6.07 -4.83 -13.98
C LYS A 44 6.93 -4.43 -12.79
N ARG A 45 7.80 -5.34 -12.31
CA ARG A 45 8.74 -5.07 -11.21
C ARG A 45 9.61 -3.82 -11.45
N SER A 46 10.01 -3.59 -12.70
CA SER A 46 10.85 -2.45 -13.08
C SER A 46 10.18 -1.08 -12.92
N CYS A 47 8.86 -0.99 -12.71
CA CYS A 47 8.22 0.32 -12.49
C CYS A 47 8.66 1.01 -11.19
N LEU A 48 9.25 0.24 -10.27
CA LEU A 48 9.82 0.73 -9.01
C LEU A 48 11.36 0.85 -9.05
N GLN A 49 11.96 0.57 -10.21
CA GLN A 49 13.41 0.55 -10.44
C GLN A 49 13.71 1.37 -11.70
N ASP A 50 13.76 2.70 -11.58
CA ASP A 50 14.20 3.54 -12.70
C ASP A 50 15.66 3.96 -12.49
N GLY A 51 16.47 3.90 -13.54
CA GLY A 51 17.92 4.14 -13.52
C GLY A 51 18.33 5.55 -13.08
N LYS A 52 17.38 6.47 -12.84
CA LYS A 52 17.60 7.78 -12.23
C LYS A 52 17.14 7.89 -10.77
N SER A 53 16.32 6.94 -10.29
CA SER A 53 15.85 6.85 -8.92
C SER A 53 16.40 5.59 -8.27
N ARG A 54 17.37 5.79 -7.37
CA ARG A 54 17.67 4.86 -6.27
C ARG A 54 16.36 4.27 -5.74
N ASN A 55 16.37 2.98 -5.41
CA ASN A 55 15.19 2.30 -4.88
C ASN A 55 14.50 3.18 -3.82
N PRO A 56 13.15 3.23 -3.78
CA PRO A 56 12.42 4.26 -3.04
C PRO A 56 12.59 4.14 -1.51
N VAL A 57 13.22 3.07 -1.04
CA VAL A 57 13.48 2.79 0.38
C VAL A 57 14.96 2.47 0.59
N SER A 58 15.48 2.81 1.76
CA SER A 58 16.76 2.33 2.26
C SER A 58 16.54 1.45 3.49
N GLN A 59 17.33 0.40 3.63
CA GLN A 59 17.35 -0.48 4.80
C GLN A 59 18.81 -0.79 5.15
N ASP A 60 19.20 -0.57 6.40
CA ASP A 60 20.58 -0.76 6.86
C ASP A 60 21.62 -0.01 5.98
N GLY A 61 21.24 1.20 5.52
CA GLY A 61 22.07 2.03 4.64
C GLY A 61 22.13 1.58 3.17
N GLN A 62 21.42 0.53 2.78
CA GLN A 62 21.36 0.01 1.41
C GLN A 62 20.03 0.34 0.74
N TYR A 63 20.10 0.82 -0.50
CA TYR A 63 18.90 1.12 -1.30
C TYR A 63 18.19 -0.17 -1.71
N THR A 64 16.92 -0.30 -1.33
CA THR A 64 16.10 -1.49 -1.60
C THR A 64 14.68 -1.13 -2.04
N GLY A 65 14.05 -2.04 -2.80
CA GLY A 65 12.68 -1.86 -3.26
C GLY A 65 11.65 -1.94 -2.13
N LEU A 66 10.40 -1.66 -2.48
CA LEU A 66 9.27 -1.90 -1.59
C LEU A 66 9.05 -3.40 -1.39
N TYR A 67 8.68 -3.78 -0.17
CA TYR A 67 8.14 -5.10 0.10
C TYR A 67 6.72 -5.22 -0.46
N ILE A 68 6.29 -6.46 -0.70
CA ILE A 68 4.96 -6.70 -1.24
C ILE A 68 3.85 -6.27 -0.27
N THR A 69 4.11 -6.36 1.04
CA THR A 69 3.21 -5.90 2.11
C THR A 69 3.11 -4.37 2.16
N GLU A 70 4.20 -3.66 1.90
CA GLU A 70 4.19 -2.20 1.77
C GLU A 70 3.40 -1.76 0.52
N ILE A 71 3.51 -2.52 -0.59
CA ILE A 71 2.68 -2.29 -1.79
C ILE A 71 1.19 -2.54 -1.49
N GLU A 72 0.85 -3.56 -0.71
CA GLU A 72 -0.53 -3.79 -0.23
C GLU A 72 -1.03 -2.58 0.58
N ALA A 73 -0.20 -2.08 1.52
CA ALA A 73 -0.52 -0.94 2.36
C ALA A 73 -0.75 0.35 1.53
N ILE A 74 0.11 0.62 0.55
CA ILE A 74 -0.02 1.77 -0.38
C ILE A 74 -1.36 1.71 -1.14
N PHE A 75 -1.80 0.52 -1.56
CA PHE A 75 -3.10 0.33 -2.21
C PHE A 75 -4.29 0.35 -1.23
N GLY A 76 -4.04 0.42 0.08
CA GLY A 76 -5.06 0.35 1.13
C GLY A 76 -5.62 -1.04 1.37
N LEU A 77 -4.95 -2.08 0.91
CA LEU A 77 -5.31 -3.46 1.15
C LEU A 77 -4.96 -3.87 2.60
N PRO A 78 -5.70 -4.81 3.21
CA PRO A 78 -5.31 -5.46 4.45
C PRO A 78 -3.89 -6.03 4.41
N PRO A 79 -3.16 -6.06 5.55
CA PRO A 79 -1.89 -6.75 5.67
C PRO A 79 -2.02 -8.19 5.18
N HIS A 80 -1.10 -8.62 4.32
CA HIS A 80 -1.05 -9.97 3.76
C HIS A 80 -2.27 -10.34 2.90
N PHE A 81 -2.99 -9.35 2.34
CA PHE A 81 -4.19 -9.61 1.54
C PHE A 81 -3.96 -10.54 0.34
N THR A 82 -2.77 -10.48 -0.27
CA THR A 82 -2.41 -11.34 -1.40
C THR A 82 -1.57 -12.55 -1.02
N ASP A 83 -1.43 -12.84 0.28
CA ASP A 83 -0.70 -14.01 0.79
C ASP A 83 -1.58 -15.27 0.78
N VAL A 84 -1.95 -15.69 -0.42
CA VAL A 84 -2.84 -16.83 -0.67
C VAL A 84 -2.31 -17.67 -1.82
N GLY A 85 -2.55 -18.98 -1.77
CA GLY A 85 -2.30 -19.88 -2.90
C GLY A 85 -0.85 -19.96 -3.38
N ASP A 86 0.11 -19.77 -2.48
CA ASP A 86 1.56 -19.87 -2.76
C ASP A 86 2.02 -18.99 -3.94
N LEU A 87 1.42 -17.81 -4.06
CA LEU A 87 1.75 -16.86 -5.11
C LEU A 87 3.15 -16.27 -4.90
N SER A 88 3.99 -16.39 -5.92
CA SER A 88 5.27 -15.68 -5.94
C SER A 88 5.09 -14.17 -5.78
N ILE A 89 6.11 -13.47 -5.25
CA ILE A 89 6.12 -12.00 -5.12
C ILE A 89 5.76 -11.30 -6.44
N ALA A 90 6.25 -11.83 -7.57
CA ALA A 90 5.94 -11.28 -8.89
C ALA A 90 4.46 -11.44 -9.27
N SER A 91 3.86 -12.59 -8.94
CA SER A 91 2.44 -12.85 -9.15
C SER A 91 1.58 -11.94 -8.28
N ARG A 92 1.96 -11.75 -7.02
CA ARG A 92 1.30 -10.81 -6.09
C ARG A 92 1.37 -9.37 -6.62
N GLN A 93 2.53 -8.91 -7.08
CA GLN A 93 2.65 -7.58 -7.70
C GLN A 93 1.80 -7.45 -8.97
N LYS A 94 1.72 -8.49 -9.80
CA LYS A 94 0.88 -8.49 -11.00
C LYS A 94 -0.61 -8.34 -10.65
N LEU A 95 -1.04 -8.92 -9.54
CA LEU A 95 -2.40 -8.79 -9.03
C LEU A 95 -2.66 -7.37 -8.53
N ILE A 96 -1.81 -6.85 -7.63
CA ILE A 96 -1.99 -5.52 -7.04
C ILE A 96 -1.84 -4.41 -8.09
N GLY A 97 -0.87 -4.52 -9.01
CA GLY A 97 -0.66 -3.55 -10.08
C GLY A 97 -1.78 -3.48 -11.13
N ARG A 98 -2.85 -4.29 -10.99
CA ARG A 98 -4.09 -4.23 -11.76
C ARG A 98 -5.31 -3.87 -10.89
N ALA A 99 -5.12 -3.80 -9.58
CA ALA A 99 -6.17 -3.51 -8.61
C ALA A 99 -6.49 -2.02 -8.56
N TRP A 100 -7.59 -1.70 -7.89
CA TRP A 100 -7.97 -0.33 -7.58
C TRP A 100 -7.40 0.09 -6.22
N SER A 101 -7.08 1.37 -6.05
CA SER A 101 -6.77 1.92 -4.72
C SER A 101 -8.04 1.86 -3.86
N VAL A 102 -7.95 1.22 -2.70
CA VAL A 102 -9.10 0.98 -1.82
C VAL A 102 -9.72 2.30 -1.35
N GLN A 103 -8.91 3.32 -1.08
CA GLN A 103 -9.36 4.64 -0.64
C GLN A 103 -10.21 5.33 -1.73
N VAL A 104 -9.76 5.26 -2.99
CA VAL A 104 -10.51 5.82 -4.13
C VAL A 104 -11.85 5.12 -4.28
N ILE A 105 -11.87 3.80 -4.17
CA ILE A 105 -13.11 3.02 -4.35
C ILE A 105 -14.06 3.19 -3.18
N LYS A 106 -13.56 3.29 -1.96
CA LYS A 106 -14.36 3.67 -0.80
C LYS A 106 -15.05 5.01 -1.05
N GLU A 107 -14.32 6.01 -1.53
CA GLU A 107 -14.89 7.34 -1.79
C GLU A 107 -15.96 7.31 -2.88
N LEU A 108 -15.71 6.60 -3.99
CA LEU A 108 -16.71 6.41 -5.03
C LEU A 108 -17.96 5.68 -4.53
N LEU A 109 -17.79 4.65 -3.70
CA LEU A 109 -18.91 3.86 -3.17
C LEU A 109 -19.66 4.58 -2.04
N ASN A 110 -19.04 5.52 -1.33
CA ASN A 110 -19.74 6.37 -0.36
C ASN A 110 -20.87 7.17 -1.00
N LEU A 111 -20.79 7.47 -2.31
CA LEU A 111 -21.88 8.10 -3.06
C LEU A 111 -23.16 7.25 -3.10
N LEU A 112 -23.06 5.95 -2.85
CA LEU A 112 -24.18 5.01 -2.83
C LEU A 112 -24.71 4.74 -1.41
N GLU A 113 -24.13 5.36 -0.38
CA GLU A 113 -24.38 5.05 1.03
C GLU A 113 -25.85 5.25 1.46
N ASN A 114 -26.52 6.25 0.88
CA ASN A 114 -27.93 6.56 1.18
C ASN A 114 -28.93 5.92 0.20
N ILE A 115 -28.44 5.18 -0.79
CA ILE A 115 -29.27 4.52 -1.81
C ILE A 115 -29.64 3.10 -1.38
N PHE A 116 -28.70 2.39 -0.74
CA PHE A 116 -28.87 0.99 -0.38
C PHE A 116 -28.92 0.80 1.14
N ALA A 117 -29.63 -0.25 1.58
CA ALA A 117 -29.68 -0.59 2.99
C ALA A 117 -28.29 -1.03 3.49
N LYS A 118 -27.88 -0.49 4.63
CA LYS A 118 -26.72 -0.98 5.38
C LYS A 118 -27.16 -2.23 6.12
N LYS A 119 -26.49 -3.36 5.85
CA LYS A 119 -26.76 -4.63 6.53
C LYS A 119 -25.85 -4.80 7.73
#